data_AF-A0A5D2YM46-F1
#
_entry.id   AF-A0A5D2YM46-F1
#
_cell.length_a   1.000
_cell.length_b   1.000
_cell.length_c   1.000
_cell.angle_alpha   90.00
_cell.angle_beta   90.00
_cell.angle_gamma   90.00
#
_symmetry.space_group_name_H-M   'P 1'
#
loop_
_entity.id
_entity.type
_entity.pdbx_description
1 polymer ?
#
loop_
_entity_poly.entity_id
_entity_poly.type
_entity_poly.pdbx_seq_one_letter_code
_entity_poly.pdbx_strand_id
1 'polypeptide(L)'
;MATVSDSPEDSPNPNPPPSPPSDFPSKSESNAPEQVTPWIDSAVEQALLYQKIIEQNVNDAIKASRSRLSEIRSTSSAHFNLTIESLKDVKSQLDVYEDLAFGKVKEGINIAASNPLITVGAAVGLGFLVLKRPRHLLYYKTLRLFQSEESLISRADIRVKELRQSIDRLKAESEKLERSASVAEDELIRGRTKLRQAGKQIRSVIQSAYKIERQAAGLKDTLGELPSREASRFRSQVSSLASQAKRERNVLTKEVSKISNHGIAV
;
A
#
# COMPACT_ATOMS: atom_id res chain seq x y z
N MET A 1 -49.37 2.34 -1.29
CA MET A 1 -49.43 2.46 0.18
C MET A 1 -48.02 2.84 0.63
N ALA A 2 -47.78 3.95 1.34
CA ALA A 2 -48.35 4.37 2.65
C ALA A 2 -47.78 3.49 3.79
N THR A 3 -47.27 4.01 4.92
CA THR A 3 -47.17 5.39 5.48
C THR A 3 -46.07 5.38 6.57
N VAL A 4 -45.14 6.34 6.65
CA VAL A 4 -45.12 7.60 7.45
C VAL A 4 -44.84 7.45 8.96
N SER A 5 -43.90 8.29 9.45
CA SER A 5 -43.70 8.83 10.82
C SER A 5 -42.98 8.05 11.95
N ASP A 6 -41.86 8.66 12.35
CA ASP A 6 -41.52 9.22 13.68
C ASP A 6 -40.88 8.42 14.83
N SER A 7 -40.07 9.19 15.59
CA SER A 7 -39.34 8.84 16.82
C SER A 7 -40.14 9.26 18.07
N PRO A 8 -39.57 9.14 19.28
CA PRO A 8 -38.91 10.32 19.86
C PRO A 8 -37.57 10.01 20.56
N GLU A 9 -37.02 11.02 21.24
CA GLU A 9 -35.69 11.08 21.86
C GLU A 9 -35.69 10.57 23.32
N ASP A 10 -34.50 10.30 23.88
CA ASP A 10 -34.01 11.08 25.03
C ASP A 10 -32.46 11.05 25.11
N SER A 11 -31.87 11.83 26.01
CA SER A 11 -30.44 12.16 26.16
C SER A 11 -30.17 12.51 27.67
N PRO A 12 -29.09 13.19 28.15
CA PRO A 12 -27.94 13.82 27.48
C PRO A 12 -26.54 13.62 28.12
N ASN A 13 -25.56 14.30 27.52
CA ASN A 13 -24.14 14.45 27.92
C ASN A 13 -23.95 15.37 29.17
N PRO A 14 -22.75 15.47 29.78
CA PRO A 14 -21.92 16.66 29.47
C PRO A 14 -20.37 16.54 29.53
N ASN A 15 -19.73 17.14 28.51
CA ASN A 15 -18.54 18.02 28.53
C ASN A 15 -17.11 17.50 28.87
N PRO A 16 -16.09 17.86 28.04
CA PRO A 16 -14.67 17.87 28.42
C PRO A 16 -14.21 19.26 28.96
N PRO A 17 -13.06 19.36 29.66
CA PRO A 17 -12.50 20.64 30.14
C PRO A 17 -11.82 21.50 29.03
N PRO A 18 -11.61 22.82 29.27
CA PRO A 18 -11.33 23.79 28.19
C PRO A 18 -9.86 24.20 28.01
N SER A 19 -9.57 24.78 26.85
CA SER A 19 -8.35 25.55 26.55
C SER A 19 -8.49 27.04 26.96
N PRO A 20 -7.49 27.66 27.63
CA PRO A 20 -7.46 29.10 27.88
C PRO A 20 -7.06 29.93 26.62
N PRO A 21 -7.29 31.26 26.61
CA PRO A 21 -7.49 32.02 25.37
C PRO A 21 -6.24 32.64 24.74
N SER A 22 -6.36 32.94 23.44
CA SER A 22 -5.40 33.72 22.64
C SER A 22 -5.86 35.17 22.51
N ASP A 23 -5.53 36.03 23.48
CA ASP A 23 -5.73 37.48 23.38
C ASP A 23 -4.40 38.20 23.10
N PHE A 24 -4.27 38.79 21.90
CA PHE A 24 -3.22 39.74 21.59
C PHE A 24 -3.67 41.16 21.95
N PRO A 25 -2.82 41.94 22.62
CA PRO A 25 -2.55 43.29 22.16
C PRO A 25 -1.06 43.49 21.87
N SER A 26 -0.77 44.43 20.96
CA SER A 26 0.58 44.64 20.42
C SER A 26 1.31 45.83 21.05
N LYS A 27 2.66 45.75 21.02
CA LYS A 27 3.61 46.88 21.01
C LYS A 27 3.73 47.74 22.28
N SER A 28 4.89 47.67 22.96
CA SER A 28 5.85 48.79 23.19
C SER A 28 7.05 48.33 24.03
N GLU A 29 8.09 49.16 24.12
CA GLU A 29 9.38 48.86 24.79
C GLU A 29 9.50 49.43 26.21
N SER A 30 10.53 48.96 26.93
CA SER A 30 11.35 49.68 27.95
C SER A 30 11.08 49.52 29.48
N ASN A 31 12.16 49.10 30.16
CA ASN A 31 12.65 49.48 31.50
C ASN A 31 11.93 48.99 32.80
N ALA A 32 12.68 49.06 33.91
CA ALA A 32 12.43 48.53 35.27
C ALA A 32 12.90 49.59 36.33
N PRO A 33 12.76 49.45 37.68
CA PRO A 33 12.34 48.31 38.53
C PRO A 33 11.06 48.65 39.38
N GLU A 34 10.80 48.41 40.69
CA GLU A 34 11.57 47.98 41.88
C GLU A 34 10.65 47.55 43.10
N GLN A 35 11.14 47.66 44.35
CA GLN A 35 10.52 47.40 45.68
C GLN A 35 9.87 46.02 45.97
N VAL A 36 10.60 45.12 46.65
CA VAL A 36 10.10 43.81 47.13
C VAL A 36 10.84 43.33 48.39
N THR A 37 10.14 43.07 49.52
CA THR A 37 10.70 42.31 50.68
C THR A 37 9.71 41.42 51.49
N PRO A 38 8.48 41.82 51.89
CA PRO A 38 7.83 41.18 53.06
C PRO A 38 7.23 39.78 52.88
N TRP A 39 7.03 39.30 51.65
CA TRP A 39 6.36 38.02 51.39
C TRP A 39 7.31 36.80 51.44
N ILE A 40 8.62 37.05 51.47
CA ILE A 40 9.64 36.02 51.30
C ILE A 40 9.73 35.13 52.55
N ASP A 41 9.77 35.72 53.75
CA ASP A 41 9.89 34.97 55.01
C ASP A 41 8.71 34.02 55.25
N SER A 42 7.47 34.47 54.98
CA SER A 42 6.27 33.62 55.10
C SER A 42 6.28 32.44 54.12
N ALA A 43 6.87 32.60 52.93
CA ALA A 43 7.04 31.50 51.99
C ALA A 43 8.06 30.45 52.47
N VAL A 44 9.10 30.87 53.19
CA VAL A 44 10.14 29.98 53.74
C VAL A 44 9.59 29.11 54.87
N GLU A 45 8.86 29.67 55.84
CA GLU A 45 8.26 28.87 56.92
C GLU A 45 7.28 27.82 56.38
N GLN A 46 6.44 28.20 55.42
CA GLN A 46 5.47 27.30 54.81
C GLN A 46 6.15 26.18 54.00
N ALA A 47 7.27 26.46 53.33
CA ALA A 47 8.05 25.44 52.63
C ALA A 47 8.66 24.39 53.58
N LEU A 48 9.17 24.82 54.75
CA LEU A 48 9.75 23.91 55.76
C LEU A 48 8.71 22.95 56.35
N LEU A 49 7.47 23.41 56.56
CA LEU A 49 6.37 22.56 57.01
C LEU A 49 5.98 21.52 55.95
N TYR A 50 5.89 21.91 54.68
CA TYR A 50 5.61 20.95 53.61
C TYR A 50 6.74 19.91 53.43
N GLN A 51 8.01 20.32 53.50
CA GLN A 51 9.13 19.38 53.43
C GLN A 51 9.00 18.28 54.51
N LYS A 52 8.72 18.67 55.76
CA LYS A 52 8.62 17.72 56.88
C LYS A 52 7.47 16.71 56.72
N ILE A 53 6.34 17.15 56.18
CA ILE A 53 5.18 16.29 55.88
C ILE A 53 5.50 15.31 54.74
N ILE A 54 6.21 15.78 53.71
CA ILE A 54 6.66 14.94 52.58
C ILE A 54 7.63 13.87 53.06
N GLU A 55 8.65 14.23 53.85
CA GLU A 55 9.63 13.29 54.41
C GLU A 55 8.98 12.20 55.27
N GLN A 56 7.99 12.55 56.11
CA GLN A 56 7.27 11.57 56.92
C GLN A 56 6.45 10.59 56.05
N ASN A 57 5.62 11.11 55.14
CA ASN A 57 4.81 10.27 54.24
C ASN A 57 5.67 9.34 53.34
N VAL A 58 6.83 9.82 52.86
CA VAL A 58 7.76 9.00 52.07
C VAL A 58 8.35 7.86 52.90
N ASN A 59 8.76 8.12 54.15
CA ASN A 59 9.32 7.08 55.02
C ASN A 59 8.29 5.99 55.39
N ASP A 60 7.05 6.36 55.70
CA ASP A 60 6.01 5.37 56.01
C ASP A 60 5.57 4.58 54.76
N ALA A 61 5.54 5.19 53.57
CA ALA A 61 5.32 4.48 52.31
C ALA A 61 6.46 3.48 52.00
N ILE A 62 7.73 3.84 52.27
CA ILE A 62 8.88 2.93 52.15
C ILE A 62 8.77 1.77 53.15
N LYS A 63 8.29 2.02 54.37
CA LYS A 63 8.11 0.98 55.41
C LYS A 63 6.98 0.02 55.06
N ALA A 64 5.84 0.53 54.60
CA ALA A 64 4.67 -0.26 54.19
C ALA A 64 4.88 -1.06 52.88
N SER A 65 5.68 -0.54 51.95
CA SER A 65 6.08 -1.30 50.75
C SER A 65 7.08 -2.41 51.09
N ARG A 66 8.04 -2.17 52.00
CA ARG A 66 8.96 -3.21 52.48
C ARG A 66 8.25 -4.36 53.20
N SER A 67 7.29 -4.09 54.09
CA SER A 67 6.56 -5.15 54.80
C SER A 67 5.75 -6.04 53.85
N ARG A 68 4.97 -5.43 52.93
CA ARG A 68 4.24 -6.17 51.88
C ARG A 68 5.18 -6.97 50.98
N LEU A 69 6.35 -6.45 50.64
CA LEU A 69 7.33 -7.17 49.81
C LEU A 69 7.97 -8.36 50.55
N SER A 70 8.20 -8.27 51.87
CA SER A 70 8.61 -9.44 52.66
C SER A 70 7.51 -10.50 52.75
N GLU A 71 6.25 -10.10 52.91
CA GLU A 71 5.08 -10.98 52.98
C GLU A 71 4.86 -11.74 51.67
N ILE A 72 4.89 -11.03 50.53
CA ILE A 72 4.85 -11.62 49.18
C ILE A 72 6.02 -12.60 48.97
N ARG A 73 7.23 -12.27 49.45
CA ARG A 73 8.41 -13.15 49.33
C ARG A 73 8.22 -14.46 50.10
N SER A 74 7.70 -14.42 51.33
CA SER A 74 7.39 -15.63 52.10
C SER A 74 6.35 -16.49 51.39
N THR A 75 5.21 -15.92 51.00
CA THR A 75 4.11 -16.65 50.35
C THR A 75 4.54 -17.25 49.02
N SER A 76 5.28 -16.50 48.19
CA SER A 76 5.82 -16.99 46.93
C SER A 76 6.76 -18.19 47.12
N SER A 77 7.62 -18.18 48.14
CA SER A 77 8.56 -19.28 48.40
C SER A 77 7.85 -20.62 48.73
N ALA A 78 6.71 -20.57 49.43
CA ALA A 78 5.92 -21.76 49.73
C ALA A 78 5.30 -22.37 48.44
N HIS A 79 4.74 -21.53 47.57
CA HIS A 79 4.19 -21.99 46.28
C HIS A 79 5.26 -22.55 45.33
N PHE A 80 6.48 -21.99 45.32
CA PHE A 80 7.59 -22.56 44.55
C PHE A 80 7.98 -23.95 45.04
N ASN A 81 8.07 -24.18 46.35
CA ASN A 81 8.42 -25.50 46.90
C ASN A 81 7.37 -26.57 46.53
N LEU A 82 6.07 -26.24 46.66
CA LEU A 82 4.98 -27.13 46.23
C LEU A 82 5.02 -27.46 44.73
N THR A 83 5.49 -26.53 43.90
CA THR A 83 5.64 -26.74 42.44
C THR A 83 6.84 -27.64 42.10
N ILE A 84 7.92 -27.56 42.89
CA ILE A 84 9.09 -28.45 42.74
C ILE A 84 8.73 -29.88 43.18
N GLU A 85 7.91 -30.04 44.21
CA GLU A 85 7.48 -31.35 44.70
C GLU A 85 6.55 -32.07 43.70
N SER A 86 5.56 -31.37 43.13
CA SER A 86 4.69 -31.96 42.10
C SER A 86 5.43 -32.31 40.80
N LEU A 87 6.43 -31.53 40.40
CA LEU A 87 7.30 -31.86 39.26
C LEU A 87 8.09 -33.16 39.49
N LYS A 88 8.52 -33.41 40.74
CA LYS A 88 9.24 -34.63 41.12
C LYS A 88 8.34 -35.87 41.08
N ASP A 89 7.09 -35.74 41.51
CA ASP A 89 6.10 -36.81 41.41
C ASP A 89 5.82 -37.19 39.95
N VAL A 90 5.52 -36.20 39.10
CA VAL A 90 5.30 -36.41 37.65
C VAL A 90 6.50 -37.07 36.97
N LYS A 91 7.74 -36.72 37.35
CA LYS A 91 8.93 -37.42 36.82
C LYS A 91 8.90 -38.92 37.18
N SER A 92 8.60 -39.26 38.44
CA SER A 92 8.56 -40.66 38.87
C SER A 92 7.47 -41.49 38.16
N GLN A 93 6.35 -40.85 37.81
CA GLN A 93 5.30 -41.48 36.99
C GLN A 93 5.76 -41.74 35.55
N LEU A 94 6.52 -40.80 34.95
CA LEU A 94 7.09 -40.99 33.60
C LEU A 94 8.14 -42.11 33.57
N ASP A 95 9.03 -42.18 34.57
CA ASP A 95 10.06 -43.21 34.66
C ASP A 95 9.45 -44.65 34.58
N VAL A 96 8.28 -44.87 35.22
CA VAL A 96 7.57 -46.16 35.19
C VAL A 96 6.99 -46.50 33.80
N TYR A 97 6.49 -45.52 33.06
CA TYR A 97 6.02 -45.74 31.68
C TYR A 97 7.18 -45.98 30.70
N GLU A 98 8.32 -45.34 30.93
CA GLU A 98 9.54 -45.52 30.15
C GLU A 98 10.09 -46.95 30.29
N ASP A 99 10.20 -47.46 31.51
CA ASP A 99 10.61 -48.85 31.80
C ASP A 99 9.66 -49.88 31.17
N LEU A 100 8.34 -49.64 31.20
CA LEU A 100 7.35 -50.54 30.59
C LEU A 100 7.51 -50.59 29.05
N ALA A 101 7.73 -49.44 28.42
CA ALA A 101 7.91 -49.33 26.98
C ALA A 101 9.21 -50.01 26.52
N PHE A 102 10.35 -49.70 27.16
CA PHE A 102 11.62 -50.34 26.83
C PHE A 102 11.65 -51.83 27.19
N GLY A 103 10.96 -52.25 28.27
CA GLY A 103 10.75 -53.65 28.59
C GLY A 103 10.08 -54.42 27.45
N LYS A 104 8.98 -53.88 26.89
CA LYS A 104 8.28 -54.50 25.76
C LYS A 104 9.09 -54.47 24.45
N VAL A 105 9.88 -53.43 24.19
CA VAL A 105 10.83 -53.40 23.06
C VAL A 105 11.91 -54.49 23.22
N LYS A 106 12.48 -54.64 24.41
CA LYS A 106 13.51 -55.65 24.72
C LYS A 106 12.97 -57.08 24.61
N GLU A 107 11.73 -57.32 25.06
CA GLU A 107 11.02 -58.59 24.88
C GLU A 107 10.77 -58.89 23.39
N GLY A 108 10.33 -57.89 22.61
CA GLY A 108 10.18 -57.99 21.15
C GLY A 108 11.49 -58.30 20.41
N ILE A 109 12.61 -57.75 20.86
CA ILE A 109 13.95 -58.05 20.33
C ILE A 109 14.36 -59.50 20.64
N ASN A 110 14.01 -60.02 21.83
CA ASN A 110 14.28 -61.41 22.18
C ASN A 110 13.44 -62.39 21.33
N ILE A 111 12.17 -62.05 21.08
CA ILE A 111 11.28 -62.80 20.18
C ILE A 111 11.83 -62.76 18.74
N ALA A 112 12.28 -61.60 18.27
CA ALA A 112 12.94 -61.45 16.96
C ALA A 112 14.20 -62.32 16.81
N ALA A 113 15.05 -62.39 17.85
CA ALA A 113 16.25 -63.23 17.85
C ALA A 113 15.95 -64.73 17.74
N SER A 114 14.82 -65.19 18.29
CA SER A 114 14.38 -66.60 18.21
C SER A 114 13.79 -67.00 16.85
N ASN A 115 13.32 -66.05 16.03
CA ASN A 115 12.61 -66.32 14.77
C ASN A 115 13.16 -65.50 13.58
N PRO A 116 14.48 -65.56 13.29
CA PRO A 116 15.16 -64.60 12.42
C PRO A 116 14.60 -64.55 10.98
N LEU A 117 14.24 -65.70 10.38
CA LEU A 117 13.70 -65.73 9.01
C LEU A 117 12.35 -65.04 8.90
N ILE A 118 11.44 -65.27 9.85
CA ILE A 118 10.11 -64.66 9.88
C ILE A 118 10.24 -63.16 10.16
N THR A 119 11.10 -62.78 11.12
CA THR A 119 11.32 -61.36 11.44
C THR A 119 11.97 -60.59 10.30
N VAL A 120 12.94 -61.16 9.57
CA VAL A 120 13.52 -60.51 8.39
C VAL A 120 12.48 -60.34 7.28
N GLY A 121 11.66 -61.36 7.01
CA GLY A 121 10.55 -61.25 6.04
C GLY A 121 9.54 -60.16 6.42
N ALA A 122 9.12 -60.14 7.69
CA ALA A 122 8.21 -59.13 8.21
C ALA A 122 8.82 -57.71 8.17
N ALA A 123 10.08 -57.55 8.61
CA ALA A 123 10.77 -56.26 8.62
C ALA A 123 11.00 -55.70 7.22
N VAL A 124 11.33 -56.54 6.23
CA VAL A 124 11.45 -56.12 4.82
C VAL A 124 10.09 -55.75 4.23
N GLY A 125 9.03 -56.53 4.51
CA GLY A 125 7.67 -56.24 4.05
C GLY A 125 7.10 -54.93 4.63
N LEU A 126 7.22 -54.75 5.95
CA LEU A 126 6.88 -53.49 6.63
C LEU A 126 7.76 -52.34 6.13
N GLY A 127 9.06 -52.56 5.93
CA GLY A 127 9.98 -51.58 5.33
C GLY A 127 9.49 -51.08 3.96
N PHE A 128 9.05 -51.98 3.08
CA PHE A 128 8.55 -51.63 1.75
C PHE A 128 7.22 -50.85 1.77
N LEU A 129 6.41 -51.03 2.82
CA LEU A 129 5.15 -50.31 3.05
C LEU A 129 5.34 -48.95 3.76
N VAL A 130 6.25 -48.88 4.73
CA VAL A 130 6.54 -47.68 5.55
C VAL A 130 7.44 -46.69 4.81
N LEU A 131 8.43 -47.18 4.04
CA LEU A 131 9.32 -46.30 3.27
C LEU A 131 8.55 -45.60 2.13
N LYS A 132 8.56 -44.27 2.16
CA LYS A 132 7.80 -43.38 1.25
C LYS A 132 8.06 -43.62 -0.25
N ARG A 133 9.26 -44.09 -0.61
CA ARG A 133 9.69 -44.34 -2.02
C ARG A 133 9.14 -45.66 -2.60
N PRO A 134 9.36 -46.86 -2.02
CA PRO A 134 8.81 -48.10 -2.56
C PRO A 134 7.28 -48.13 -2.61
N ARG A 135 6.59 -47.66 -1.56
CA ARG A 135 5.12 -47.53 -1.55
C ARG A 135 4.59 -46.72 -2.74
N HIS A 136 5.24 -45.61 -3.06
CA HIS A 136 4.90 -44.78 -4.23
C HIS A 136 5.17 -45.53 -5.54
N LEU A 137 6.31 -46.21 -5.68
CA LEU A 137 6.66 -46.95 -6.89
C LEU A 137 5.66 -48.08 -7.19
N LEU A 138 5.24 -48.83 -6.17
CA LEU A 138 4.20 -49.86 -6.32
C LEU A 138 2.86 -49.25 -6.75
N TYR A 139 2.38 -48.23 -6.03
CA TYR A 139 1.08 -47.58 -6.29
C TYR A 139 0.94 -47.05 -7.72
N TYR A 140 1.97 -46.36 -8.24
CA TYR A 140 1.94 -45.87 -9.62
C TYR A 140 2.17 -46.95 -10.68
N LYS A 141 2.87 -48.06 -10.37
CA LYS A 141 2.96 -49.20 -11.28
C LYS A 141 1.63 -49.97 -11.38
N THR A 142 0.96 -50.25 -10.26
CA THR A 142 -0.34 -50.94 -10.29
C THR A 142 -1.42 -50.08 -10.95
N LEU A 143 -1.52 -48.80 -10.61
CA LEU A 143 -2.45 -47.88 -11.29
C LEU A 143 -2.18 -47.74 -12.80
N ARG A 144 -0.95 -47.94 -13.28
CA ARG A 144 -0.66 -47.96 -14.71
C ARG A 144 -1.10 -49.26 -15.40
N LEU A 145 -1.08 -50.40 -14.68
CA LEU A 145 -1.59 -51.68 -15.19
C LEU A 145 -3.13 -51.73 -15.24
N PHE A 146 -3.82 -50.93 -14.43
CA PHE A 146 -5.29 -50.82 -14.44
C PHE A 146 -5.86 -49.75 -15.40
N GLN A 147 -5.01 -49.02 -16.14
CA GLN A 147 -5.46 -48.10 -17.20
C GLN A 147 -5.42 -48.81 -18.55
N SER A 148 -6.59 -49.05 -19.15
CA SER A 148 -6.67 -49.62 -20.50
C SER A 148 -6.13 -48.63 -21.54
N GLU A 149 -5.43 -49.13 -22.55
CA GLU A 149 -4.84 -48.30 -23.61
C GLU A 149 -5.93 -47.53 -24.39
N GLU A 150 -7.08 -48.15 -24.59
CA GLU A 150 -8.30 -47.54 -25.15
C GLU A 150 -8.76 -46.30 -24.38
N SER A 151 -8.66 -46.30 -23.04
CA SER A 151 -9.02 -45.14 -22.20
C SER A 151 -8.02 -43.98 -22.35
N LEU A 152 -6.76 -44.29 -22.69
CA LEU A 152 -5.73 -43.28 -22.96
C LEU A 152 -5.86 -42.71 -24.37
N ILE A 153 -6.15 -43.57 -25.36
CA ILE A 153 -6.38 -43.18 -26.77
C ILE A 153 -7.63 -42.31 -26.89
N SER A 154 -8.77 -42.75 -26.37
CA SER A 154 -10.02 -41.96 -26.40
C SER A 154 -9.89 -40.61 -25.68
N ARG A 155 -9.14 -40.55 -24.58
CA ARG A 155 -8.80 -39.29 -23.89
C ARG A 155 -7.85 -38.41 -24.71
N ALA A 156 -6.95 -38.98 -25.50
CA ALA A 156 -6.12 -38.24 -26.44
C ALA A 156 -6.97 -37.67 -27.60
N ASP A 157 -7.88 -38.45 -28.17
CA ASP A 157 -8.79 -38.00 -29.24
C ASP A 157 -9.70 -36.85 -28.80
N ILE A 158 -10.25 -36.90 -27.58
CA ILE A 158 -11.04 -35.81 -27.01
C ILE A 158 -10.18 -34.53 -26.93
N ARG A 159 -8.96 -34.63 -26.39
CA ARG A 159 -8.03 -33.50 -26.31
C ARG A 159 -7.63 -32.97 -27.69
N VAL A 160 -7.40 -33.83 -28.68
CA VAL A 160 -7.09 -33.39 -30.05
C VAL A 160 -8.27 -32.65 -30.68
N LYS A 161 -9.51 -33.05 -30.39
CA LYS A 161 -10.73 -32.34 -30.84
C LYS A 161 -10.88 -30.98 -30.14
N GLU A 162 -10.66 -30.92 -28.82
CA GLU A 162 -10.63 -29.68 -28.04
C GLU A 162 -9.57 -28.70 -28.56
N LEU A 163 -8.34 -29.19 -28.79
CA LEU A 163 -7.23 -28.38 -29.32
C LEU A 163 -7.54 -27.86 -30.72
N ARG A 164 -8.07 -28.69 -31.64
CA ARG A 164 -8.51 -28.24 -32.97
C ARG A 164 -9.56 -27.13 -32.85
N GLN A 165 -10.59 -27.32 -32.02
CA GLN A 165 -11.61 -26.29 -31.81
C GLN A 165 -11.03 -24.98 -31.24
N SER A 166 -10.01 -25.05 -30.37
CA SER A 166 -9.32 -23.84 -29.88
C SER A 166 -8.49 -23.14 -30.97
N ILE A 167 -7.86 -23.91 -31.88
CA ILE A 167 -7.09 -23.38 -33.01
C ILE A 167 -8.02 -22.72 -34.03
N ASP A 168 -9.17 -23.34 -34.33
CA ASP A 168 -10.16 -22.78 -35.26
C ASP A 168 -10.75 -21.46 -34.73
N ARG A 169 -11.03 -21.37 -33.43
CA ARG A 169 -11.43 -20.11 -32.77
C ARG A 169 -10.32 -19.06 -32.82
N LEU A 170 -9.10 -19.43 -32.44
CA LEU A 170 -7.93 -18.53 -32.46
C LEU A 170 -7.67 -17.99 -33.87
N LYS A 171 -7.84 -18.81 -34.91
CA LYS A 171 -7.69 -18.42 -36.32
C LYS A 171 -8.77 -17.42 -36.76
N ALA A 172 -10.03 -17.63 -36.36
CA ALA A 172 -11.11 -16.69 -36.65
C ALA A 172 -10.93 -15.35 -35.91
N GLU A 173 -10.45 -15.39 -34.67
CA GLU A 173 -10.13 -14.19 -33.89
C GLU A 173 -8.90 -13.46 -34.45
N SER A 174 -7.84 -14.17 -34.84
CA SER A 174 -6.64 -13.55 -35.43
C SER A 174 -6.94 -12.89 -36.76
N GLU A 175 -7.69 -13.54 -37.65
CA GLU A 175 -8.08 -12.99 -38.96
C GLU A 175 -9.02 -11.77 -38.82
N LYS A 176 -9.83 -11.71 -37.76
CA LYS A 176 -10.64 -10.54 -37.40
C LYS A 176 -9.77 -9.39 -36.87
N LEU A 177 -8.82 -9.69 -35.97
CA LEU A 177 -7.93 -8.68 -35.38
C LEU A 177 -6.93 -8.12 -36.41
N GLU A 178 -6.41 -8.96 -37.31
CA GLU A 178 -5.55 -8.57 -38.43
C GLU A 178 -6.25 -7.55 -39.35
N ARG A 179 -7.46 -7.88 -39.83
CA ARG A 179 -8.30 -6.93 -40.60
C ARG A 179 -8.54 -5.62 -39.85
N SER A 180 -8.84 -5.69 -38.55
CA SER A 180 -9.06 -4.51 -37.72
C SER A 180 -7.81 -3.66 -37.54
N ALA A 181 -6.62 -4.28 -37.47
CA ALA A 181 -5.34 -3.59 -37.37
C ALA A 181 -4.97 -2.91 -38.69
N SER A 182 -5.11 -3.59 -39.83
CA SER A 182 -4.85 -3.00 -41.15
C SER A 182 -5.75 -1.80 -41.44
N VAL A 183 -7.04 -1.87 -41.10
CA VAL A 183 -7.96 -0.72 -41.25
C VAL A 183 -7.54 0.44 -40.34
N ALA A 184 -7.17 0.18 -39.09
CA ALA A 184 -6.71 1.22 -38.17
C ALA A 184 -5.37 1.85 -38.60
N GLU A 185 -4.45 1.08 -39.18
CA GLU A 185 -3.21 1.59 -39.77
C GLU A 185 -3.49 2.50 -40.96
N ASP A 186 -4.37 2.08 -41.86
CA ASP A 186 -4.76 2.83 -43.04
C ASP A 186 -5.44 4.17 -42.64
N GLU A 187 -6.32 4.15 -41.63
CA GLU A 187 -6.90 5.37 -41.04
C GLU A 187 -5.87 6.27 -40.34
N LEU A 188 -4.88 5.70 -39.64
CA LEU A 188 -3.76 6.45 -39.04
C LEU A 188 -2.94 7.16 -40.13
N ILE A 189 -2.58 6.46 -41.21
CA ILE A 189 -1.83 7.03 -42.34
C ILE A 189 -2.62 8.16 -43.01
N ARG A 190 -3.92 7.96 -43.24
CA ARG A 190 -4.84 8.99 -43.79
C ARG A 190 -5.02 10.17 -42.82
N GLY A 191 -5.04 9.94 -41.51
CA GLY A 191 -5.09 10.99 -40.49
C GLY A 191 -3.79 11.80 -40.42
N ARG A 192 -2.64 11.12 -40.39
CA ARG A 192 -1.29 11.71 -40.34
C ARG A 192 -0.99 12.57 -41.58
N THR A 193 -1.42 12.14 -42.76
CA THR A 193 -1.30 12.94 -44.00
C THR A 193 -2.20 14.18 -43.99
N LYS A 194 -3.47 14.06 -43.57
CA LYS A 194 -4.38 15.20 -43.37
C LYS A 194 -3.82 16.23 -42.36
N LEU A 195 -3.36 15.77 -41.19
CA LEU A 195 -2.75 16.63 -40.17
C LEU A 195 -1.49 17.34 -40.68
N ARG A 196 -0.66 16.67 -41.48
CA ARG A 196 0.52 17.27 -42.12
C ARG A 196 0.13 18.35 -43.14
N GLN A 197 -0.92 18.13 -43.93
CA GLN A 197 -1.44 19.13 -44.88
C GLN A 197 -2.04 20.35 -44.16
N ALA A 198 -2.87 20.12 -43.15
CA ALA A 198 -3.45 21.18 -42.33
C ALA A 198 -2.35 21.99 -41.62
N GLY A 199 -1.34 21.32 -41.03
CA GLY A 199 -0.17 21.98 -40.45
C GLY A 199 0.55 22.90 -41.43
N LYS A 200 0.76 22.46 -42.69
CA LYS A 200 1.38 23.30 -43.73
C LYS A 200 0.55 24.52 -44.10
N GLN A 201 -0.78 24.36 -44.18
CA GLN A 201 -1.71 25.48 -44.39
C GLN A 201 -1.62 26.48 -43.23
N ILE A 202 -1.67 26.01 -41.98
CA ILE A 202 -1.52 26.86 -40.79
C ILE A 202 -0.15 27.56 -40.78
N ARG A 203 0.93 26.87 -41.14
CA ARG A 203 2.29 27.45 -41.25
C ARG A 203 2.36 28.57 -42.30
N SER A 204 1.61 28.46 -43.41
CA SER A 204 1.44 29.54 -44.39
C SER A 204 0.67 30.74 -43.81
N VAL A 205 -0.43 30.49 -43.07
CA VAL A 205 -1.20 31.56 -42.40
C VAL A 205 -0.41 32.26 -41.29
N ILE A 206 0.45 31.53 -40.57
CA ILE A 206 1.40 32.14 -39.61
C ILE A 206 2.37 33.10 -40.34
N GLN A 207 2.85 32.73 -41.53
CA GLN A 207 3.72 33.60 -42.33
C GLN A 207 2.99 34.83 -42.90
N SER A 208 1.73 34.71 -43.33
CA SER A 208 0.96 35.87 -43.78
C SER A 208 0.58 36.79 -42.61
N ALA A 209 0.14 36.24 -41.48
CA ALA A 209 -0.13 37.01 -40.26
C ALA A 209 1.13 37.74 -39.74
N TYR A 210 2.31 37.11 -39.81
CA TYR A 210 3.58 37.75 -39.47
C TYR A 210 3.95 38.90 -40.44
N LYS A 211 3.70 38.75 -41.75
CA LYS A 211 3.87 39.86 -42.71
C LYS A 211 2.92 41.02 -42.41
N ILE A 212 1.66 40.75 -42.11
CA ILE A 212 0.66 41.76 -41.73
C ILE A 212 1.06 42.47 -40.42
N GLU A 213 1.49 41.73 -39.39
CA GLU A 213 2.01 42.28 -38.14
C GLU A 213 3.21 43.21 -38.39
N ARG A 214 4.14 42.82 -39.28
CA ARG A 214 5.32 43.64 -39.60
C ARG A 214 5.00 44.87 -40.45
N GLN A 215 4.06 44.77 -41.40
CA GLN A 215 3.55 45.91 -42.18
C GLN A 215 2.78 46.90 -41.31
N ALA A 216 1.92 46.40 -40.41
CA ALA A 216 1.20 47.23 -39.45
C ALA A 216 2.14 47.89 -38.44
N ALA A 217 3.20 47.20 -37.98
CA ALA A 217 4.24 47.84 -37.17
C ALA A 217 4.90 49.00 -37.94
N GLY A 218 5.44 48.77 -39.14
CA GLY A 218 6.09 49.82 -39.93
C GLY A 218 5.16 51.00 -40.26
N LEU A 219 3.88 50.75 -40.55
CA LEU A 219 2.89 51.81 -40.77
C LEU A 219 2.57 52.59 -39.49
N LYS A 220 2.55 51.94 -38.32
CA LYS A 220 2.42 52.62 -37.02
C LYS A 220 3.63 53.51 -36.75
N ASP A 221 4.82 53.04 -37.10
CA ASP A 221 6.07 53.75 -36.88
C ASP A 221 6.15 55.01 -37.76
N THR A 222 5.84 54.93 -39.06
CA THR A 222 5.78 56.12 -39.95
C THR A 222 4.64 57.09 -39.60
N LEU A 223 3.46 56.59 -39.23
CA LEU A 223 2.40 57.43 -38.65
C LEU A 223 2.83 58.09 -37.33
N GLY A 224 3.85 57.54 -36.65
CA GLY A 224 4.49 58.06 -35.44
C GLY A 224 5.16 59.42 -35.61
N GLU A 225 5.65 59.71 -36.82
CA GLU A 225 6.38 60.95 -37.15
C GLU A 225 5.44 62.15 -37.35
N LEU A 226 4.21 61.93 -37.82
CA LEU A 226 3.24 62.99 -38.11
C LEU A 226 2.47 63.43 -36.85
N PRO A 227 2.58 64.70 -36.38
CA PRO A 227 1.88 65.17 -35.17
C PRO A 227 0.36 65.33 -35.32
N SER A 228 -0.20 65.00 -36.48
CA SER A 228 -1.62 65.22 -36.82
C SER A 228 -2.60 64.39 -35.98
N ARG A 229 -3.76 64.98 -35.67
CA ARG A 229 -4.86 64.29 -34.95
C ARG A 229 -5.37 63.05 -35.70
N GLU A 230 -5.40 63.10 -37.03
CA GLU A 230 -5.80 61.97 -37.87
C GLU A 230 -4.77 60.83 -37.85
N ALA A 231 -3.48 61.17 -37.94
CA ALA A 231 -2.40 60.19 -37.78
C ALA A 231 -2.51 59.49 -36.42
N SER A 232 -2.82 60.22 -35.34
CA SER A 232 -3.08 59.64 -34.01
C SER A 232 -4.27 58.66 -33.98
N ARG A 233 -5.33 58.90 -34.76
CA ARG A 233 -6.46 57.96 -34.93
C ARG A 233 -6.03 56.71 -35.70
N PHE A 234 -5.26 56.85 -36.77
CA PHE A 234 -4.76 55.70 -37.53
C PHE A 234 -3.73 54.89 -36.73
N ARG A 235 -2.84 55.52 -35.93
CA ARG A 235 -1.91 54.83 -35.01
C ARG A 235 -2.63 53.85 -34.09
N SER A 236 -3.79 54.23 -33.52
CA SER A 236 -4.52 53.34 -32.61
C SER A 236 -5.17 52.16 -33.35
N GLN A 237 -5.79 52.41 -34.50
CA GLN A 237 -6.38 51.37 -35.37
C GLN A 237 -5.33 50.36 -35.88
N VAL A 238 -4.20 50.87 -36.39
CA VAL A 238 -3.09 50.03 -36.87
C VAL A 238 -2.44 49.27 -35.70
N SER A 239 -2.30 49.89 -34.53
CA SER A 239 -1.80 49.19 -33.33
C SER A 239 -2.76 48.11 -32.82
N SER A 240 -4.08 48.30 -32.93
CA SER A 240 -5.05 47.25 -32.60
C SER A 240 -4.99 46.09 -33.60
N LEU A 241 -4.91 46.39 -34.90
CA LEU A 241 -4.80 45.38 -35.96
C LEU A 241 -3.50 44.55 -35.83
N ALA A 242 -2.36 45.20 -35.57
CA ALA A 242 -1.10 44.52 -35.28
C ALA A 242 -1.21 43.60 -34.05
N SER A 243 -1.89 44.06 -32.98
CA SER A 243 -2.10 43.26 -31.77
C SER A 243 -3.01 42.04 -32.02
N GLN A 244 -4.01 42.18 -32.90
CA GLN A 244 -4.90 41.08 -33.31
C GLN A 244 -4.13 40.06 -34.15
N ALA A 245 -3.43 40.50 -35.21
CA ALA A 245 -2.60 39.62 -36.04
C ALA A 245 -1.60 38.82 -35.21
N LYS A 246 -0.94 39.46 -34.23
CA LYS A 246 -0.03 38.82 -33.28
C LYS A 246 -0.71 37.79 -32.38
N ARG A 247 -1.96 38.04 -31.93
CA ARG A 247 -2.76 37.09 -31.13
C ARG A 247 -3.11 35.86 -31.97
N GLU A 248 -3.68 36.04 -33.17
CA GLU A 248 -4.04 34.94 -34.07
C GLU A 248 -2.82 34.09 -34.43
N ARG A 249 -1.72 34.73 -34.85
CA ARG A 249 -0.43 34.08 -35.14
C ARG A 249 0.05 33.22 -33.97
N ASN A 250 -0.07 33.71 -32.73
CA ASN A 250 0.33 32.98 -31.53
C ASN A 250 -0.60 31.80 -31.20
N VAL A 251 -1.91 31.89 -31.49
CA VAL A 251 -2.85 30.76 -31.38
C VAL A 251 -2.49 29.68 -32.41
N LEU A 252 -2.38 30.06 -33.69
CA LEU A 252 -2.01 29.15 -34.77
C LEU A 252 -0.65 28.46 -34.52
N THR A 253 0.32 29.17 -33.94
CA THR A 253 1.63 28.60 -33.58
C THR A 253 1.51 27.51 -32.51
N LYS A 254 0.59 27.65 -31.54
CA LYS A 254 0.31 26.59 -30.55
C LYS A 254 -0.30 25.34 -31.21
N GLU A 255 -1.20 25.51 -32.18
CA GLU A 255 -1.79 24.37 -32.89
C GLU A 255 -0.77 23.63 -33.77
N VAL A 256 0.15 24.35 -34.44
CA VAL A 256 1.27 23.71 -35.15
C VAL A 256 2.21 22.99 -34.19
N SER A 257 2.48 23.56 -33.00
CA SER A 257 3.27 22.88 -31.97
C SER A 257 2.58 21.59 -31.49
N LYS A 258 1.26 21.59 -31.26
CA LYS A 258 0.52 20.35 -30.95
C LYS A 258 0.69 19.30 -32.05
N ILE A 259 0.55 19.66 -33.33
CA ILE A 259 0.75 18.72 -34.45
C ILE A 259 2.19 18.16 -34.44
N SER A 260 3.19 19.01 -34.23
CA SER A 260 4.60 18.60 -34.14
C SER A 260 4.86 17.65 -32.97
N ASN A 261 4.21 17.86 -31.83
CA ASN A 261 4.37 17.02 -30.63
C ASN A 261 3.84 15.59 -30.83
N HIS A 262 2.94 15.36 -31.80
CA HIS A 262 2.50 14.01 -32.22
C HIS A 262 3.47 13.37 -33.24
N GLY A 263 4.71 13.87 -33.34
CA GLY A 263 5.73 13.36 -34.26
C GLY A 263 5.40 13.58 -35.74
N ILE A 264 4.61 14.61 -36.07
CA ILE A 264 4.22 14.95 -37.45
C ILE A 264 5.06 16.16 -37.91
N ALA A 265 5.99 15.95 -38.83
CA ALA A 265 6.83 17.02 -39.37
C ALA A 265 6.06 17.89 -40.40
N VAL A 266 5.83 19.16 -40.03
CA VAL A 266 5.00 20.16 -40.74
C VAL A 266 5.80 21.04 -41.71
#